data_AF-A0A833PCY5-F1
#
_entry.id   AF-A0A833PCY5-F1
#
_cell.length_a   1.000
_cell.length_b   1.000
_cell.length_c   1.000
_cell.angle_alpha   90.00
_cell.angle_beta   90.00
_cell.angle_gamma   90.00
#
_symmetry.space_group_name_H-M   'P 1'
#
loop_
_entity.id
_entity.type
_entity.pdbx_description
1 polymer ?
#
loop_
_entity_poly.entity_id
_entity_poly.type
_entity_poly.pdbx_seq_one_letter_code
_entity_poly.pdbx_strand_id
1 'polypeptide(L)'
;MQSRIFDKMNQTLIKTWSCNKLSDRAKGQLKYQLWQDNDDQSFGIALSENESSGGFSTELIKVDQIILSLQKLYQSAKPFHAVALKGLFVGKSVNNASFLGAALVDQGVIRLHPQTARLLEVNDEYELWPISFDDVVQQSSSPFESSHDIKPASGKRGPKPKNQQSTQIDDSDALANVGDENAVHQEPI
;
A
#
# COMPACT_ATOMS: atom_id res chain seq x y z
N MET A 1 -11.81 30.44 9.11
CA MET A 1 -11.98 29.93 7.73
C MET A 1 -12.21 28.44 7.81
N GLN A 2 -13.27 27.89 7.24
CA GLN A 2 -13.41 26.44 7.14
C GLN A 2 -12.34 25.93 6.17
N SER A 3 -11.51 24.98 6.60
CA SER A 3 -10.57 24.28 5.73
C SER A 3 -11.39 23.60 4.63
N ARG A 4 -11.25 24.06 3.38
CA ARG A 4 -11.94 23.42 2.26
C ARG A 4 -11.32 22.04 2.05
N ILE A 5 -12.16 21.03 1.96
CA ILE A 5 -11.75 19.75 1.36
C ILE A 5 -11.59 20.06 -0.12
N PHE A 6 -10.38 19.85 -0.67
CA PHE A 6 -10.20 19.93 -2.11
C PHE A 6 -10.83 18.69 -2.72
N ASP A 7 -11.96 18.89 -3.38
CA ASP A 7 -12.61 17.86 -4.19
C ASP A 7 -11.91 17.77 -5.56
N LYS A 8 -12.00 16.61 -6.22
CA LYS A 8 -11.40 16.31 -7.53
C LYS A 8 -12.19 16.94 -8.70
N MET A 9 -13.03 17.94 -8.41
CA MET A 9 -13.84 18.64 -9.39
C MET A 9 -12.94 19.46 -10.32
N ASN A 10 -13.16 19.35 -11.63
CA ASN A 10 -12.33 19.97 -12.67
C ASN A 10 -10.84 19.57 -12.64
N GLN A 11 -10.56 18.31 -12.28
CA GLN A 11 -9.21 17.76 -12.30
C GLN A 11 -9.11 16.56 -13.23
N THR A 12 -7.95 16.41 -13.84
CA THR A 12 -7.61 15.26 -14.67
C THR A 12 -6.77 14.29 -13.85
N LEU A 13 -7.17 13.02 -13.80
CA LEU A 13 -6.35 11.95 -13.25
C LEU A 13 -5.18 11.69 -14.19
N ILE A 14 -3.96 11.89 -13.72
CA ILE A 14 -2.74 11.68 -14.51
C ILE A 14 -2.23 10.25 -14.36
N LYS A 15 -2.11 9.77 -13.12
CA LYS A 15 -1.54 8.45 -12.83
C LYS A 15 -2.03 7.89 -11.51
N THR A 16 -2.09 6.56 -11.44
CA THR A 16 -2.27 5.80 -10.21
C THR A 16 -1.04 4.93 -9.97
N TRP A 17 -0.49 4.98 -8.76
CA TRP A 17 0.59 4.10 -8.31
C TRP A 17 0.12 3.18 -7.20
N SER A 18 0.94 2.15 -6.93
CA SER A 18 0.78 1.24 -5.81
C SER A 18 2.08 1.16 -5.03
N CYS A 19 2.03 1.26 -3.71
CA CYS A 19 3.20 1.21 -2.84
C CYS A 19 2.97 0.37 -1.59
N ASN A 20 4.07 -0.03 -0.95
CA ASN A 20 4.04 -0.68 0.35
C ASN A 20 3.74 0.34 1.46
N LYS A 21 3.17 -0.13 2.56
CA LYS A 21 3.00 0.69 3.78
C LYS A 21 4.34 0.89 4.48
N LEU A 22 4.46 1.97 5.26
CA LEU A 22 5.69 2.27 6.01
C LEU A 22 6.10 1.18 7.02
N SER A 23 5.14 0.44 7.56
CA SER A 23 5.41 -0.62 8.54
C SER A 23 5.60 -1.95 7.83
N ASP A 24 6.74 -2.60 8.04
CA ASP A 24 7.04 -3.94 7.52
C ASP A 24 6.04 -5.01 8.01
N ARG A 25 5.35 -4.73 9.13
CA ARG A 25 4.32 -5.63 9.68
C ARG A 25 2.94 -5.42 9.05
N ALA A 26 2.74 -4.32 8.34
CA ALA A 26 1.47 -4.05 7.68
C ALA A 26 1.34 -4.87 6.40
N LYS A 27 0.15 -5.41 6.17
CA LYS A 27 -0.18 -6.21 4.98
C LYS A 27 -0.91 -5.36 3.94
N GLY A 28 -0.82 -5.77 2.68
CA GLY A 28 -1.52 -5.14 1.55
C GLY A 28 -0.90 -3.81 1.11
N GLN A 29 -1.11 -3.47 -0.15
CA GLN A 29 -0.62 -2.24 -0.74
C GLN A 29 -1.56 -1.06 -0.51
N LEU A 30 -1.00 0.14 -0.69
CA LEU A 30 -1.74 1.39 -0.80
C LEU A 30 -1.72 1.84 -2.25
N LYS A 31 -2.85 2.34 -2.75
CA LYS A 31 -2.88 3.08 -4.01
C LYS A 31 -3.09 4.55 -3.78
N TYR A 32 -2.39 5.35 -4.57
CA TYR A 32 -2.49 6.79 -4.56
C TYR A 32 -2.42 7.32 -6.00
N GLN A 33 -2.90 8.54 -6.17
CA GLN A 33 -3.16 9.13 -7.47
C GLN A 33 -2.54 10.52 -7.57
N LEU A 34 -1.99 10.84 -8.73
CA LEU A 34 -1.63 12.20 -9.13
C LEU A 34 -2.77 12.76 -9.97
N TRP A 35 -3.23 13.93 -9.56
CA TRP A 35 -4.23 14.72 -10.25
C TRP A 35 -3.63 16.04 -10.68
N GLN A 36 -4.08 16.55 -11.82
CA GLN A 36 -3.75 17.88 -12.32
C GLN A 36 -5.02 18.71 -12.38
N ASP A 37 -4.95 19.93 -11.85
CA ASP A 37 -6.01 20.92 -11.93
C ASP A 37 -6.10 21.49 -13.35
N ASN A 38 -7.28 21.48 -13.95
CA ASN A 38 -7.42 21.92 -15.35
C ASN A 38 -7.33 23.44 -15.50
N ASP A 39 -7.58 24.22 -14.44
CA ASP A 39 -7.60 25.68 -14.51
C ASP A 39 -6.19 26.27 -14.36
N ASP A 40 -5.44 25.81 -13.37
CA ASP A 40 -4.12 26.36 -13.04
C ASP A 40 -2.95 25.39 -13.26
N GLN A 41 -3.22 24.17 -13.75
CA GLN A 41 -2.24 23.11 -13.99
C GLN A 41 -1.51 22.62 -12.74
N SER A 42 -1.97 23.01 -11.53
CA SER A 42 -1.37 22.58 -10.28
C SER A 42 -1.61 21.10 -9.99
N PHE A 43 -0.62 20.46 -9.37
CA PHE A 43 -0.71 19.04 -9.02
C PHE A 43 -1.25 18.79 -7.62
N GLY A 44 -1.91 17.65 -7.45
CA GLY A 44 -2.36 17.14 -6.16
C GLY A 44 -2.22 15.63 -6.04
N ILE A 45 -2.01 15.17 -4.81
CA ILE A 45 -1.97 13.75 -4.45
C ILE A 45 -3.23 13.38 -3.68
N ALA A 46 -3.84 12.25 -4.02
CA ALA A 46 -4.93 11.67 -3.26
C ALA A 46 -4.68 10.18 -3.00
N LEU A 47 -4.90 9.73 -1.77
CA LEU A 47 -5.02 8.31 -1.47
C LEU A 47 -6.30 7.77 -2.12
N SER A 48 -6.23 6.59 -2.74
CA SER A 48 -7.36 6.03 -3.49
C SER A 48 -7.77 4.64 -3.02
N GLU A 49 -6.84 3.82 -2.51
CA GLU A 49 -7.16 2.46 -2.05
C GLU A 49 -6.23 2.01 -0.93
N ASN A 50 -6.77 1.17 -0.05
CA ASN A 50 -6.02 0.44 0.96
C ASN A 50 -6.47 -1.03 0.90
N GLU A 51 -5.57 -1.94 0.53
CA GLU A 51 -5.89 -3.37 0.39
C GLU A 51 -6.07 -4.10 1.75
N SER A 52 -5.84 -3.40 2.87
CA SER A 52 -6.15 -3.92 4.21
C SER A 52 -7.33 -3.19 4.85
N SER A 53 -7.62 -3.55 6.09
CA SER A 53 -8.52 -2.75 6.93
C SER A 53 -7.92 -1.38 7.29
N GLY A 54 -8.79 -0.48 7.78
CA GLY A 54 -8.43 0.86 8.25
C GLY A 54 -8.89 1.95 7.31
N GLY A 55 -9.66 2.90 7.84
CA GLY A 55 -10.14 4.05 7.07
C GLY A 55 -9.03 5.04 6.74
N PHE A 56 -9.22 5.81 5.67
CA PHE A 56 -8.38 6.93 5.26
C PHE A 56 -9.25 7.96 4.53
N SER A 57 -8.70 9.13 4.27
CA SER A 57 -9.38 10.19 3.53
C SER A 57 -8.92 10.18 2.07
N THR A 58 -9.87 10.24 1.15
CA THR A 58 -9.63 10.37 -0.31
C THR A 58 -9.51 11.82 -0.76
N GLU A 59 -9.27 12.74 0.18
CA GLU A 59 -9.13 14.16 -0.10
C GLU A 59 -7.88 14.43 -0.92
N LEU A 60 -7.95 15.46 -1.77
CA LEU A 60 -6.81 15.89 -2.55
C LEU A 60 -5.93 16.81 -1.72
N ILE A 61 -4.64 16.51 -1.69
CA ILE A 61 -3.61 17.32 -1.03
C ILE A 61 -2.80 17.98 -2.14
N LYS A 62 -2.86 19.31 -2.22
CA LYS A 62 -2.09 20.05 -3.21
C LYS A 62 -0.58 19.86 -2.96
N VAL A 63 0.18 19.65 -4.03
CA VAL A 63 1.61 19.33 -3.97
C VAL A 63 2.43 20.47 -3.37
N ASP A 64 2.03 21.72 -3.63
CA ASP A 64 2.63 22.92 -3.02
C ASP A 64 2.60 22.87 -1.47
N GLN A 65 1.48 22.43 -0.88
CA GLN A 65 1.33 22.31 0.56
C GLN A 65 2.22 21.20 1.13
N ILE A 66 2.39 20.11 0.37
CA ILE A 66 3.35 19.04 0.71
C ILE A 66 4.76 19.62 0.71
N ILE A 67 5.18 20.31 -0.35
CA ILE A 67 6.52 20.92 -0.46
C ILE A 67 6.77 21.92 0.68
N LEU A 68 5.83 22.81 0.99
CA LEU A 68 5.94 23.75 2.11
C LEU A 68 6.09 23.04 3.46
N SER A 69 5.43 21.90 3.63
CA SER A 69 5.55 21.08 4.84
C SER A 69 6.90 20.38 4.92
N LEU A 70 7.38 19.83 3.80
CA LEU A 70 8.70 19.19 3.69
C LEU A 70 9.83 20.18 3.90
N GLN A 71 9.73 21.41 3.38
CA GLN A 71 10.71 22.47 3.59
C GLN A 71 10.93 22.76 5.07
N LYS A 72 9.85 22.88 5.86
CA LYS A 72 9.93 23.10 7.31
C LYS A 72 10.58 21.91 8.03
N LEU A 73 10.28 20.69 7.61
CA LEU A 73 10.86 19.48 8.17
C LEU A 73 12.36 19.37 7.82
N TYR A 74 12.73 19.69 6.57
CA TYR A 74 14.11 19.71 6.10
C TYR A 74 14.95 20.72 6.87
N GLN A 75 14.44 21.96 7.04
CA GLN A 75 15.10 23.01 7.82
C GLN A 75 15.31 22.65 9.29
N SER A 76 14.48 21.76 9.84
CA SER A 76 14.65 21.28 11.22
C SER A 76 15.86 20.36 11.39
N ALA A 77 16.40 19.81 10.30
CA ALA A 77 17.52 18.86 10.24
C ALA A 77 17.38 17.67 11.21
N LYS A 78 16.13 17.26 11.50
CA LYS A 78 15.82 16.17 12.42
C LYS A 78 14.92 15.13 11.76
N PRO A 79 15.16 13.84 12.00
CA PRO A 79 14.22 12.80 11.58
C PRO A 79 12.86 13.01 12.25
N PHE A 80 11.77 12.70 11.54
CA PHE A 80 10.41 12.96 12.00
C PHE A 80 9.51 11.73 11.89
N HIS A 81 8.45 11.68 12.69
CA HIS A 81 7.40 10.67 12.52
C HIS A 81 6.37 11.14 11.49
N ALA A 82 5.75 10.20 10.77
CA ALA A 82 4.73 10.51 9.76
C ALA A 82 3.58 11.39 10.29
N VAL A 83 3.28 11.37 11.59
CA VAL A 83 2.28 12.26 12.24
C VAL A 83 2.54 13.75 11.97
N ALA A 84 3.77 14.15 11.66
CA ALA A 84 4.09 15.52 11.26
C ALA A 84 3.34 15.97 9.99
N LEU A 85 2.96 15.02 9.11
CA LEU A 85 2.19 15.26 7.89
C LEU A 85 0.68 15.39 8.15
N LYS A 86 0.20 15.17 9.39
CA LYS A 86 -1.23 15.20 9.72
C LYS A 86 -1.89 16.54 9.37
N GLY A 87 -1.14 17.64 9.45
CA GLY A 87 -1.65 18.98 9.12
C GLY A 87 -2.07 19.16 7.66
N LEU A 88 -1.69 18.25 6.76
CA LEU A 88 -2.07 18.26 5.35
C LEU A 88 -3.49 17.75 5.10
N PHE A 89 -4.12 17.13 6.10
CA PHE A 89 -5.43 16.49 5.99
C PHE A 89 -6.47 17.28 6.79
N VAL A 90 -7.67 17.46 6.22
CA VAL A 90 -8.86 17.85 6.98
C VAL A 90 -9.46 16.62 7.67
N GLY A 91 -9.36 15.46 7.02
CA GLY A 91 -9.85 14.19 7.51
C GLY A 91 -9.16 13.73 8.79
N LYS A 92 -9.93 13.07 9.66
CA LYS A 92 -9.49 12.71 11.03
C LYS A 92 -8.90 11.31 11.15
N SER A 93 -8.76 10.56 10.05
CA SER A 93 -8.20 9.21 10.13
C SER A 93 -6.76 9.26 10.65
N VAL A 94 -6.47 8.38 11.62
CA VAL A 94 -5.12 8.18 12.16
C VAL A 94 -4.14 7.62 11.12
N ASN A 95 -4.64 6.98 10.06
CA ASN A 95 -3.81 6.35 9.04
C ASN A 95 -3.32 7.34 7.97
N ASN A 96 -4.01 8.47 7.79
CA ASN A 96 -3.76 9.44 6.71
C ASN A 96 -2.28 9.83 6.60
N ALA A 97 -1.70 10.27 7.72
CA ALA A 97 -0.34 10.77 7.75
C ALA A 97 0.70 9.67 7.41
N SER A 98 0.51 8.45 7.91
CA SER A 98 1.37 7.31 7.58
C SER A 98 1.21 6.81 6.16
N PHE A 99 0.01 6.89 5.59
CA PHE A 99 -0.26 6.46 4.21
C PHE A 99 0.31 7.46 3.20
N LEU A 100 0.19 8.77 3.47
CA LEU A 100 0.89 9.77 2.68
C LEU A 100 2.41 9.62 2.81
N GLY A 101 2.92 9.38 4.03
CA GLY A 101 4.34 9.11 4.23
C GLY A 101 4.85 7.95 3.39
N ALA A 102 4.07 6.85 3.29
CA ALA A 102 4.41 5.73 2.40
C ALA A 102 4.48 6.15 0.92
N ALA A 103 3.49 6.91 0.43
CA ALA A 103 3.49 7.41 -0.93
C ALA A 103 4.70 8.33 -1.21
N LEU A 104 5.08 9.19 -0.26
CA LEU A 104 6.24 10.08 -0.41
C LEU A 104 7.58 9.32 -0.38
N VAL A 105 7.66 8.22 0.37
CA VAL A 105 8.82 7.30 0.33
C VAL A 105 8.91 6.61 -1.02
N ASP A 106 7.79 6.11 -1.54
CA ASP A 106 7.71 5.47 -2.86
C ASP A 106 8.12 6.42 -3.99
N GLN A 107 7.75 7.70 -3.88
CA GLN A 107 8.15 8.77 -4.79
C GLN A 107 9.59 9.25 -4.60
N GLY A 108 10.32 8.76 -3.58
CA GLY A 108 11.70 9.15 -3.33
C GLY A 108 11.87 10.60 -2.89
N VAL A 109 10.85 11.22 -2.31
CA VAL A 109 10.91 12.61 -1.81
C VAL A 109 11.32 12.66 -0.34
N ILE A 110 10.96 11.61 0.38
CA ILE A 110 11.42 11.33 1.73
C ILE A 110 11.93 9.90 1.78
N ARG A 111 12.63 9.54 2.84
CA ARG A 111 13.17 8.19 3.05
C ARG A 111 13.01 7.74 4.51
N LEU A 112 13.08 6.44 4.74
CA LEU A 112 13.19 5.88 6.09
C LEU A 112 14.56 6.24 6.68
N HIS A 113 14.58 6.58 7.96
CA HIS A 113 15.83 6.81 8.70
C HIS A 113 16.59 5.48 8.88
N PRO A 114 17.90 5.42 8.57
CA PRO A 114 18.66 4.17 8.53
C PRO A 114 18.75 3.45 9.88
N GLN A 115 18.69 4.21 10.98
CA GLN A 115 18.83 3.64 12.34
C GLN A 115 17.47 3.34 13.00
N THR A 116 16.36 3.77 12.40
CA THR A 116 15.04 3.66 13.04
C THR A 116 13.94 3.61 11.99
N ALA A 117 13.37 2.43 11.76
CA ALA A 117 12.32 2.20 10.76
C ALA A 117 11.03 3.01 10.96
N ARG A 118 10.90 3.76 12.06
CA ARG A 118 9.73 4.60 12.37
C ARG A 118 9.92 6.09 12.07
N LEU A 119 11.14 6.49 11.75
CA LEU A 119 11.49 7.87 11.48
C LEU A 119 11.73 8.06 9.98
N LEU A 120 11.43 9.26 9.52
CA LEU A 120 11.52 9.70 8.13
C LEU A 120 12.50 10.87 8.05
N GLU A 121 13.14 11.00 6.90
CA GLU A 121 13.98 12.14 6.53
C GLU A 121 13.55 12.67 5.18
N VAL A 122 13.62 13.99 4.99
CA VAL A 122 13.39 14.62 3.69
C VAL A 122 14.65 14.46 2.83
N ASN A 123 14.51 14.11 1.56
CA ASN A 123 15.63 14.02 0.63
C ASN A 123 16.10 15.41 0.18
N ASP A 124 17.38 15.56 -0.15
CA ASP A 124 17.96 16.87 -0.49
C ASP A 124 17.37 17.46 -1.78
N GLU A 125 16.91 16.61 -2.69
CA GLU A 125 16.35 16.99 -3.99
C GLU A 125 14.80 17.10 -3.96
N TYR A 126 14.19 17.18 -2.77
CA TYR A 126 12.72 17.17 -2.64
C TYR A 126 12.02 18.27 -3.45
N GLU A 127 12.69 19.41 -3.68
CA GLU A 127 12.17 20.55 -4.46
C GLU A 127 12.03 20.23 -5.95
N LEU A 128 12.76 19.23 -6.46
CA LEU A 128 12.68 18.79 -7.86
C LEU A 128 11.49 17.84 -8.10
N TRP A 129 10.88 17.32 -7.03
CA TRP A 129 9.79 16.35 -7.14
C TRP A 129 8.60 16.86 -7.99
N PRO A 130 8.08 18.09 -7.83
CA PRO A 130 6.97 18.56 -8.65
C PRO A 130 7.33 18.67 -10.14
N ILE A 131 8.60 18.95 -10.46
CA ILE A 131 9.09 19.06 -11.84
C ILE A 131 9.05 17.69 -12.53
N SER A 132 9.29 16.61 -11.79
CA SER A 132 9.23 15.25 -12.33
C SER A 132 7.85 14.84 -12.87
N PHE A 133 6.79 15.57 -12.50
CA PHE A 133 5.43 15.28 -12.96
C PHE A 133 5.17 15.68 -14.40
N ASP A 134 5.91 16.62 -14.97
CA ASP A 134 5.76 16.97 -16.39
C ASP A 134 6.05 15.77 -17.29
N ASP A 135 7.09 14.99 -16.97
CA ASP A 135 7.42 13.75 -17.65
C ASP A 135 6.30 12.70 -17.48
N VAL A 136 5.70 12.63 -16.28
CA VAL A 136 4.59 11.72 -16.00
C VAL A 136 3.35 12.08 -16.84
N VAL A 137 3.05 13.37 -16.97
CA VAL A 137 1.95 13.87 -17.81
C VAL A 137 2.17 13.51 -19.28
N GLN A 138 3.39 13.73 -19.79
CA GLN A 138 3.74 13.37 -21.17
C GLN A 138 3.58 11.86 -21.44
N GLN A 139 4.03 11.01 -20.51
CA GLN A 139 3.86 9.56 -20.61
C GLN A 139 2.38 9.14 -20.57
N SER A 140 1.56 9.77 -19.72
CA SER A 140 0.14 9.46 -19.60
C SER A 140 -0.69 9.88 -20.83
N SER A 141 -0.21 10.86 -21.58
CA SER A 141 -0.87 11.39 -22.78
C SER A 141 -0.50 10.64 -24.06
N SER A 142 0.51 9.77 -24.01
CA SER A 142 0.88 8.92 -25.14
C SER A 142 -0.10 7.73 -25.26
N PRO A 143 -0.68 7.45 -26.44
CA PRO A 143 -1.50 6.27 -26.62
C PRO A 143 -0.58 5.04 -26.49
N PHE A 144 -0.67 4.32 -25.39
CA PHE A 144 -0.08 2.98 -25.30
C PHE A 144 -0.81 2.08 -26.30
N GLU A 145 -0.16 1.77 -27.43
CA GLU A 145 -0.50 0.57 -28.19
C GLU A 145 -0.32 -0.64 -27.28
N SER A 146 -1.42 -1.28 -26.93
CA SER A 146 -1.44 -2.57 -26.27
C SER A 146 -0.90 -3.63 -27.23
N SER A 147 0.28 -4.20 -26.96
CA SER A 147 0.79 -5.32 -27.76
C SER A 147 1.70 -6.24 -26.95
N HIS A 148 1.11 -7.24 -26.30
CA HIS A 148 1.20 -8.65 -26.74
C HIS A 148 0.62 -9.59 -25.67
N ASP A 149 -0.62 -10.01 -25.91
CA ASP A 149 -1.12 -11.32 -25.51
C ASP A 149 -0.15 -12.40 -26.03
N ILE A 150 0.54 -13.10 -25.14
CA ILE A 150 1.06 -14.44 -25.43
C ILE A 150 0.17 -15.43 -24.71
N LYS A 151 -0.88 -15.88 -25.41
CA LYS A 151 -1.52 -17.18 -25.15
C LYS A 151 -0.48 -18.29 -25.36
N PRO A 152 -0.30 -19.23 -24.43
CA PRO A 152 0.28 -20.52 -24.77
C PRO A 152 -0.80 -21.39 -25.42
N ALA A 153 -0.59 -21.72 -26.69
CA ALA A 153 -1.37 -22.69 -27.43
C ALA A 153 -0.93 -24.12 -27.08
N SER A 154 -1.88 -24.92 -26.58
CA SER A 154 -2.09 -26.37 -26.83
C SER A 154 -0.87 -27.29 -27.06
N GLY A 155 -0.58 -28.12 -26.05
CA GLY A 155 0.15 -29.40 -26.19
C GLY A 155 -0.75 -30.58 -25.80
N LYS A 156 -0.77 -31.61 -26.65
CA LYS A 156 -1.77 -32.69 -26.74
C LYS A 156 -1.64 -33.77 -25.66
N ARG A 157 -2.78 -34.44 -25.43
CA ARG A 157 -2.99 -35.67 -24.63
C ARG A 157 -2.09 -36.83 -25.10
N GLY A 158 -1.61 -37.63 -24.16
CA GLY A 158 -0.98 -38.95 -24.38
C GLY A 158 -1.11 -39.83 -23.12
N PRO A 159 -1.15 -41.17 -23.24
CA PRO A 159 -2.06 -42.01 -22.45
C PRO A 159 -1.49 -42.65 -21.18
N LYS A 160 -2.42 -43.02 -20.30
CA LYS A 160 -2.30 -43.73 -19.02
C LYS A 160 -1.88 -45.20 -19.21
N PRO A 161 -0.98 -45.77 -18.40
CA PRO A 161 -0.93 -47.21 -18.19
C PRO A 161 -1.81 -47.60 -16.98
N LYS A 162 -2.74 -48.54 -17.22
CA LYS A 162 -3.32 -49.44 -16.22
C LYS A 162 -2.59 -50.78 -16.35
N ASN A 163 -2.13 -51.33 -15.23
CA ASN A 163 -2.09 -52.78 -14.99
C ASN A 163 -2.13 -52.94 -13.45
N GLN A 164 -3.23 -53.46 -12.87
CA GLN A 164 -3.53 -54.90 -12.69
C GLN A 164 -2.42 -55.59 -11.87
N GLN A 165 -2.66 -56.37 -10.82
CA GLN A 165 -3.81 -56.89 -10.07
C GLN A 165 -3.12 -57.65 -8.89
N SER A 166 -3.65 -57.77 -7.69
CA SER A 166 -4.54 -58.88 -7.34
C SER A 166 -4.66 -58.99 -5.81
N THR A 167 -5.91 -59.25 -5.37
CA THR A 167 -6.34 -60.21 -4.32
C THR A 167 -5.77 -60.06 -2.90
N GLN A 168 -6.51 -60.23 -1.81
CA GLN A 168 -7.88 -60.68 -1.52
C GLN A 168 -8.09 -60.55 0.01
N ILE A 169 -9.36 -60.69 0.44
CA ILE A 169 -9.89 -61.18 1.74
C ILE A 169 -9.48 -60.43 3.03
N ASP A 170 -10.37 -59.68 3.69
CA ASP A 170 -11.58 -60.06 4.48
C ASP A 170 -11.23 -60.60 5.89
N ASP A 171 -12.15 -60.35 6.82
CA ASP A 171 -12.25 -60.76 8.22
C ASP A 171 -11.64 -59.86 9.32
N SER A 172 -12.56 -59.07 9.90
CA SER A 172 -13.06 -59.30 11.27
C SER A 172 -12.22 -58.90 12.50
N ASP A 173 -12.76 -57.86 13.13
CA ASP A 173 -13.24 -57.87 14.53
C ASP A 173 -12.29 -57.58 15.71
N ALA A 174 -12.92 -57.06 16.76
CA ALA A 174 -12.53 -57.03 18.17
C ALA A 174 -11.71 -55.84 18.74
N LEU A 175 -12.50 -54.98 19.41
CA LEU A 175 -12.44 -54.67 20.86
C LEU A 175 -11.35 -53.73 21.42
N ALA A 176 -11.85 -52.56 21.83
CA ALA A 176 -11.80 -51.98 23.17
C ALA A 176 -10.49 -52.03 23.99
N ASN A 177 -10.04 -50.85 24.43
CA ASN A 177 -9.76 -50.70 25.84
C ASN A 177 -10.07 -49.28 26.36
N VAL A 178 -10.83 -49.28 27.46
CA VAL A 178 -11.18 -48.19 28.37
C VAL A 178 -10.03 -48.00 29.37
N GLY A 179 -9.89 -46.81 29.95
CA GLY A 179 -8.96 -46.54 31.05
C GLY A 179 -8.73 -45.04 31.23
N ASP A 180 -9.69 -44.25 31.70
CA ASP A 180 -10.16 -44.08 33.09
C ASP A 180 -9.44 -42.93 33.82
N GLU A 181 -10.26 -42.18 34.55
CA GLU A 181 -10.05 -40.96 35.30
C GLU A 181 -9.08 -41.06 36.50
N ASN A 182 -8.44 -39.95 36.91
CA ASN A 182 -8.61 -39.38 38.27
C ASN A 182 -7.72 -38.17 38.65
N ALA A 183 -8.37 -37.29 39.42
CA ALA A 183 -7.94 -36.42 40.54
C ALA A 183 -6.69 -35.52 40.39
N VAL A 184 -6.78 -34.18 40.46
CA VAL A 184 -7.10 -33.29 41.61
C VAL A 184 -6.14 -33.46 42.79
N HIS A 185 -5.30 -32.45 43.05
CA HIS A 185 -5.17 -31.71 44.31
C HIS A 185 -3.89 -30.85 44.32
N GLN A 186 -4.05 -29.55 44.62
CA GLN A 186 -3.25 -28.85 45.64
C GLN A 186 -3.91 -27.49 45.98
N GLU A 187 -4.32 -27.39 47.25
CA GLU A 187 -4.93 -26.28 47.99
C GLU A 187 -3.87 -25.24 48.49
N PRO A 188 -4.14 -24.35 49.46
CA PRO A 188 -5.11 -23.23 49.49
C PRO A 188 -4.44 -21.90 49.96
N ILE A 189 -5.25 -20.84 50.07
CA ILE A 189 -5.10 -19.75 51.07
C ILE A 189 -6.32 -19.82 51.99
#